data_AF-A0A938N0A7-F1
#
_entry.id   AF-A0A938N0A7-F1
#
_cell.length_a   1.000
_cell.length_b   1.000
_cell.length_c   1.000
_cell.angle_alpha   90.00
_cell.angle_beta   90.00
_cell.angle_gamma   90.00
#
_symmetry.space_group_name_H-M   'P 1'
#
loop_
_entity.id
_entity.type
_entity.pdbx_description
1 polymer ?
#
loop_
_entity_poly.entity_id
_entity_poly.type
_entity_poly.pdbx_seq_one_letter_code
_entity_poly.pdbx_strand_id
1 'polypeptide(L)'
;MLRGATLALLLCLTGCANPWRDAFAPARPGAPTLERLAGPAIVREAPWERVGPALERARAAIAADPQHPDDWPIEKRRAFDAPLLEALRVNAADFDIVGRSRFTSTTPLDPADGSLARAAAQRGAVMAVWSSRFLGRTERLVSEPVHSYTSGTLSRRDRDGKRRTETYSETTTTYVPVKVQADEREYIAFFLAPR
;
A
#
# COMPACT_ATOMS: atom_id res chain seq x y z
N MET A 1 10.34 -32.00 -35.90
CA MET A 1 9.38 -32.07 -34.78
C MET A 1 9.70 -30.92 -33.83
N LEU A 2 9.05 -29.76 -34.00
CA LEU A 2 9.31 -28.56 -33.18
C LEU A 2 8.60 -28.70 -31.84
N ARG A 3 9.35 -28.59 -30.74
CA ARG A 3 8.82 -28.42 -29.39
C ARG A 3 8.39 -26.97 -29.23
N GLY A 4 7.08 -26.74 -29.16
CA GLY A 4 6.49 -25.44 -28.85
C GLY A 4 6.81 -25.05 -27.41
N ALA A 5 7.56 -23.96 -27.24
CA ALA A 5 7.75 -23.31 -25.96
C ALA A 5 6.53 -22.44 -25.67
N THR A 6 5.68 -22.87 -24.75
CA THR A 6 4.56 -22.10 -24.24
C THR A 6 5.10 -20.97 -23.38
N LEU A 7 5.20 -19.77 -23.96
CA LEU A 7 5.52 -18.54 -23.24
C LEU A 7 4.27 -18.17 -22.40
N ALA A 8 4.30 -18.51 -21.12
CA ALA A 8 3.27 -18.12 -20.17
C ALA A 8 3.31 -16.60 -19.98
N LEU A 9 2.37 -15.92 -20.63
CA LEU A 9 2.09 -14.50 -20.51
C LEU A 9 1.59 -14.22 -19.08
N LEU A 10 2.50 -13.88 -18.15
CA LEU A 10 2.16 -13.30 -16.85
C LEU A 10 1.62 -11.88 -17.11
N LEU A 11 0.34 -11.81 -17.46
CA LEU A 11 -0.44 -10.58 -17.49
C LEU A 11 -0.40 -9.95 -16.10
N CYS A 12 0.31 -8.83 -15.99
CA CYS A 12 0.29 -7.91 -14.87
C CYS A 12 -1.16 -7.56 -14.51
N LEU A 13 -1.72 -8.29 -13.54
CA LEU A 13 -2.81 -7.82 -12.69
C LEU A 13 -2.26 -6.72 -11.77
N THR A 14 -1.71 -5.65 -12.34
CA THR A 14 -1.56 -4.37 -11.65
C THR A 14 -2.93 -3.70 -11.63
N GLY A 15 -3.91 -4.37 -11.03
CA GLY A 15 -5.06 -3.65 -10.50
C GLY A 15 -4.48 -2.56 -9.60
N CYS A 16 -4.91 -1.31 -9.75
CA CYS A 16 -4.45 -0.19 -8.96
C CYS A 16 -4.47 -0.59 -7.47
N ALA A 17 -3.33 -1.01 -6.96
CA ALA A 17 -3.19 -1.45 -5.59
C ALA A 17 -3.38 -0.20 -4.74
N ASN A 18 -4.39 -0.23 -3.87
CA ASN A 18 -4.66 0.89 -2.98
C ASN A 18 -4.30 0.38 -1.60
N PRO A 19 -3.10 0.70 -1.09
CA PRO A 19 -2.62 0.13 0.17
C PRO A 19 -3.54 0.50 1.34
N TRP A 20 -4.28 1.62 1.26
CA TRP A 20 -5.30 1.99 2.24
C TRP A 20 -6.46 1.01 2.26
N ARG A 21 -6.88 0.47 1.11
CA ARG A 21 -7.97 -0.50 1.04
C ARG A 21 -7.48 -1.90 1.42
N ASP A 22 -6.30 -2.25 0.95
CA ASP A 22 -5.79 -3.62 1.02
C ASP A 22 -5.28 -3.96 2.43
N ALA A 23 -4.75 -2.97 3.16
CA ALA A 23 -4.32 -3.12 4.56
C ALA A 23 -5.42 -2.80 5.59
N PHE A 24 -6.68 -2.69 5.17
CA PHE A 24 -7.78 -2.31 6.06
C PHE A 24 -8.12 -3.42 7.04
N ALA A 25 -8.06 -3.08 8.33
CA ALA A 25 -8.55 -3.89 9.44
C ALA A 25 -9.77 -3.20 10.07
N PRO A 26 -10.96 -3.84 10.08
CA PRO A 26 -12.13 -3.28 10.75
C PRO A 26 -11.89 -3.20 12.26
N ALA A 27 -12.49 -2.21 12.93
CA ALA A 27 -12.46 -2.09 14.38
C ALA A 27 -13.31 -3.16 15.07
N ARG A 28 -14.23 -3.81 14.34
CA ARG A 28 -15.03 -4.95 14.83
C ARG A 28 -15.16 -6.05 13.77
N PRO A 29 -15.01 -7.32 14.15
CA PRO A 29 -15.43 -8.44 13.31
C PRO A 29 -16.93 -8.33 13.01
N GLY A 30 -17.34 -8.41 11.74
CA GLY A 30 -18.75 -8.36 11.36
C GLY A 30 -19.41 -6.98 11.48
N ALA A 31 -18.64 -5.89 11.65
CA ALA A 31 -19.19 -4.55 11.48
C ALA A 31 -19.91 -4.47 10.13
N PRO A 32 -21.17 -4.02 10.07
CA PRO A 32 -21.82 -3.80 8.79
C PRO A 32 -20.94 -2.84 8.01
N THR A 33 -20.70 -3.15 6.73
CA THR A 33 -20.15 -2.15 5.82
C THR A 33 -21.20 -1.05 5.80
N LEU A 34 -20.91 0.05 6.50
CA LEU A 34 -21.82 1.19 6.57
C LEU A 34 -22.17 1.58 5.13
N GLU A 35 -23.44 1.91 4.90
CA GLU A 35 -23.90 2.32 3.58
C GLU A 35 -22.93 3.37 3.03
N ARG A 36 -22.52 3.15 1.78
CA ARG A 36 -21.59 4.04 1.11
C ARG A 36 -22.16 5.45 1.19
N LEU A 37 -21.48 6.31 1.94
CA LEU A 37 -21.85 7.71 2.01
C LEU A 37 -21.67 8.33 0.63
N ALA A 38 -22.69 9.04 0.17
CA ALA A 38 -22.68 9.78 -1.09
C ALA A 38 -21.86 11.07 -0.93
N GLY A 39 -20.54 10.94 -0.75
CA GLY A 39 -19.64 12.09 -0.64
C GLY A 39 -18.18 11.69 -0.46
N PRO A 40 -17.23 12.55 -0.87
CA PRO A 40 -15.82 12.32 -0.58
C PRO A 40 -15.58 12.45 0.93
N ALA A 41 -14.90 11.46 1.52
CA ALA A 41 -14.47 11.54 2.90
C ALA A 41 -13.40 12.63 3.08
N ILE A 42 -13.47 13.35 4.19
CA ILE A 42 -12.49 14.38 4.55
C ILE A 42 -11.19 13.70 4.97
N VAL A 43 -10.07 14.07 4.36
CA VAL A 43 -8.74 13.54 4.72
C VAL A 43 -7.99 14.57 5.55
N ARG A 44 -7.45 14.17 6.70
CA ARG A 44 -6.64 15.02 7.58
C ARG A 44 -5.36 14.31 7.98
N GLU A 45 -4.27 15.06 8.08
CA GLU A 45 -3.02 14.57 8.65
C GLU A 45 -2.98 14.83 10.16
N ALA A 46 -2.46 13.86 10.92
CA ALA A 46 -2.11 14.01 12.33
C ALA A 46 -0.61 13.74 12.54
N PRO A 47 0.11 14.60 13.27
CA PRO A 47 1.53 14.39 13.56
C PRO A 47 1.77 13.08 14.32
N TRP A 48 2.78 12.32 13.90
CA TRP A 48 3.10 11.02 14.48
C TRP A 48 3.49 11.11 15.96
N GLU A 49 4.12 12.21 16.35
CA GLU A 49 4.55 12.49 17.73
C GLU A 49 3.38 12.47 18.71
N ARG A 50 2.16 12.72 18.22
CA ARG A 50 0.93 12.63 19.01
C ARG A 50 0.29 11.25 18.91
N VAL A 51 0.20 10.71 17.69
CA VAL A 51 -0.49 9.45 17.40
C VAL A 51 0.28 8.24 17.95
N GLY A 52 1.59 8.20 17.79
CA GLY A 52 2.47 7.11 18.22
C GLY A 52 2.33 6.79 19.72
N PRO A 53 2.53 7.75 20.63
CA PRO A 53 2.36 7.50 22.07
C PRO A 53 0.93 7.06 22.45
N ALA A 54 -0.10 7.55 21.75
CA ALA A 54 -1.48 7.10 21.98
C ALA A 54 -1.69 5.64 21.55
N LEU A 55 -1.11 5.24 20.41
CA LEU A 55 -1.12 3.86 19.92
C LEU A 55 -0.41 2.88 20.86
N GLU A 56 0.76 3.26 21.37
CA GLU A 56 1.49 2.39 22.31
C GLU A 56 0.75 2.27 23.65
N ARG A 57 0.15 3.36 24.16
CA ARG A 57 -0.74 3.31 25.33
C ARG A 57 -1.94 2.40 25.10
N ALA A 58 -2.59 2.51 23.93
CA ALA A 58 -3.71 1.65 23.56
C ALA A 58 -3.27 0.17 23.51
N ARG A 59 -2.12 -0.13 22.89
CA ARG A 59 -1.56 -1.48 22.84
C ARG A 59 -1.27 -2.03 24.24
N ALA A 60 -0.64 -1.23 25.11
CA ALA A 60 -0.34 -1.63 26.48
C ALA A 60 -1.62 -1.89 27.28
N ALA A 61 -2.65 -1.04 27.12
CA ALA A 61 -3.94 -1.23 27.76
C ALA A 61 -4.66 -2.50 27.28
N ILE A 62 -4.61 -2.82 25.98
CA ILE A 62 -5.14 -4.10 25.45
C ILE A 62 -4.40 -5.28 26.08
N ALA A 63 -3.07 -5.21 26.18
CA ALA A 63 -2.27 -6.31 26.73
C ALA A 63 -2.48 -6.52 28.24
N ALA A 64 -2.85 -5.46 28.97
CA ALA A 64 -3.13 -5.52 30.40
C ALA A 64 -4.57 -5.98 30.71
N ASP A 65 -5.48 -5.91 29.75
CA ASP A 65 -6.88 -6.27 29.95
C ASP A 65 -7.07 -7.79 29.82
N PRO A 66 -7.70 -8.47 30.81
CA PRO A 66 -7.93 -9.91 30.73
C PRO A 66 -8.99 -10.29 29.69
N GLN A 67 -9.81 -9.34 29.23
CA GLN A 67 -10.88 -9.56 28.27
C GLN A 67 -10.43 -9.16 26.86
N HIS A 68 -10.68 -10.03 25.87
CA HIS A 68 -10.36 -9.73 24.47
C HIS A 68 -11.15 -8.49 23.99
N PRO A 69 -10.55 -7.58 23.19
CA PRO A 69 -11.23 -6.34 22.74
C PRO A 69 -12.57 -6.56 22.03
N ASP A 70 -12.74 -7.69 21.35
CA ASP A 70 -14.00 -8.04 20.68
C ASP A 70 -15.15 -8.29 21.68
N ASP A 71 -14.84 -8.77 22.88
CA ASP A 71 -15.83 -9.07 23.92
C ASP A 71 -16.21 -7.83 24.74
N TRP A 72 -15.47 -6.72 24.61
CA TRP A 72 -15.71 -5.52 25.42
C TRP A 72 -17.14 -4.97 25.22
N PRO A 73 -17.77 -4.43 26.27
CA PRO A 73 -19.00 -3.66 26.09
C PRO A 73 -18.74 -2.38 25.28
N ILE A 74 -19.78 -1.83 24.65
CA ILE A 74 -19.66 -0.66 23.76
C ILE A 74 -19.06 0.54 24.51
N GLU A 75 -19.48 0.74 25.76
CA GLU A 75 -19.07 1.82 26.64
C GLU A 75 -17.56 1.76 26.92
N LYS A 76 -17.06 0.55 27.23
CA LYS A 76 -15.63 0.31 27.48
C LYS A 76 -14.80 0.57 26.21
N ARG A 77 -15.27 0.12 25.05
CA ARG A 77 -14.61 0.42 23.76
C ARG A 77 -14.56 1.92 23.48
N ARG A 78 -15.68 2.63 23.66
CA ARG A 78 -15.72 4.09 23.45
C ARG A 78 -14.78 4.82 24.39
N ALA A 79 -14.74 4.43 25.67
CA ALA A 79 -13.79 4.96 26.63
C ALA A 79 -12.34 4.66 26.24
N PHE A 80 -12.08 3.48 25.69
CA PHE A 80 -10.76 3.08 25.19
C PHE A 80 -10.33 3.85 23.95
N ASP A 81 -11.24 4.13 23.02
CA ASP A 81 -10.96 4.86 21.78
C ASP A 81 -10.82 6.37 22.00
N ALA A 82 -11.39 6.93 23.08
CA ALA A 82 -11.39 8.36 23.34
C ALA A 82 -9.99 9.01 23.39
N PRO A 83 -8.98 8.46 24.10
CA PRO A 83 -7.62 9.01 24.08
C PRO A 83 -6.97 8.98 22.69
N LEU A 84 -7.34 8.01 21.85
CA LEU A 84 -6.83 7.93 20.48
C LEU A 84 -7.51 8.97 19.59
N LEU A 85 -8.83 9.16 19.70
CA LEU A 85 -9.55 10.22 18.98
C LEU A 85 -9.07 11.62 19.38
N GLU A 86 -8.78 11.83 20.66
CA GLU A 86 -8.14 13.06 21.14
C GLU A 86 -6.77 13.28 20.50
N ALA A 87 -5.94 12.24 20.42
CA ALA A 87 -4.65 12.29 19.71
C ALA A 87 -4.81 12.57 18.21
N LEU A 88 -5.95 12.25 17.61
CA LEU A 88 -6.27 12.62 16.22
C LEU A 88 -6.87 14.03 16.08
N ARG A 89 -7.06 14.76 17.19
CA ARG A 89 -7.81 16.04 17.25
C ARG A 89 -9.24 15.90 16.70
N VAL A 90 -9.90 14.82 17.07
CA VAL A 90 -11.30 14.54 16.77
C VAL A 90 -12.06 14.44 18.08
N ASN A 91 -13.24 15.04 18.12
CA ASN A 91 -14.10 14.95 19.30
C ASN A 91 -14.66 13.52 19.42
N ALA A 92 -14.33 12.85 20.52
CA ALA A 92 -14.75 11.49 20.79
C ALA A 92 -16.27 11.36 21.01
N ALA A 93 -17.01 12.46 21.19
CA ALA A 93 -18.46 12.45 21.29
C ALA A 93 -19.15 12.28 19.91
N ASP A 94 -18.52 12.77 18.85
CA ASP A 94 -19.15 12.91 17.53
C ASP A 94 -18.82 11.74 16.58
N PHE A 95 -17.75 10.98 16.87
CA PHE A 95 -17.21 9.97 15.95
C PHE A 95 -16.91 8.65 16.66
N ASP A 96 -17.07 7.56 15.90
CA ASP A 96 -16.57 6.22 16.22
C ASP A 96 -15.51 5.78 15.19
N ILE A 97 -14.53 5.00 15.63
CA ILE A 97 -13.51 4.40 14.76
C ILE A 97 -14.11 3.16 14.11
N VAL A 98 -14.26 3.19 12.77
CA VAL A 98 -14.78 2.06 11.97
C VAL A 98 -13.69 1.03 11.71
N GLY A 99 -12.46 1.48 11.58
CA GLY A 99 -11.31 0.63 11.32
C GLY A 99 -10.05 1.45 11.08
N ARG A 100 -8.98 0.75 10.71
CA ARG A 100 -7.69 1.35 10.43
C ARG A 100 -6.96 0.60 9.32
N SER A 101 -6.10 1.30 8.60
CA SER A 101 -5.14 0.69 7.69
C SER A 101 -3.74 1.00 8.16
N ARG A 102 -2.87 -0.01 8.21
CA ARG A 102 -1.48 0.13 8.64
C ARG A 102 -0.58 -0.71 7.74
N PHE A 103 0.45 -0.09 7.18
CA PHE A 103 1.41 -0.75 6.30
C PHE A 103 2.72 0.05 6.24
N THR A 104 3.80 -0.60 5.78
CA THR A 104 5.05 0.08 5.44
C THR A 104 5.18 0.22 3.92
N SER A 105 5.88 1.27 3.48
CA SER A 105 6.15 1.50 2.07
C SER A 105 7.51 2.18 1.89
N THR A 106 8.23 1.74 0.85
CA THR A 106 9.45 2.39 0.34
C THR A 106 9.15 3.43 -0.73
N THR A 107 7.90 3.52 -1.17
CA THR A 107 7.42 4.54 -2.10
C THR A 107 6.63 5.59 -1.33
N PRO A 108 7.02 6.88 -1.40
CA PRO A 108 6.21 7.95 -0.84
C PRO A 108 4.80 7.89 -1.38
N LEU A 109 3.81 7.92 -0.49
CA LEU A 109 2.41 8.04 -0.87
C LEU A 109 1.99 9.49 -0.73
N ASP A 110 1.15 9.96 -1.65
CA ASP A 110 0.44 11.22 -1.53
C ASP A 110 -1.00 10.96 -1.07
N PRO A 111 -1.35 11.19 0.20
CA PRO A 111 -2.72 10.97 0.69
C PRO A 111 -3.75 11.95 0.11
N ALA A 112 -3.30 13.02 -0.56
CA ALA A 112 -4.16 13.98 -1.25
C ALA A 112 -4.57 13.52 -2.66
N ASP A 113 -4.03 12.41 -3.18
CA ASP A 113 -4.38 11.82 -4.48
C ASP A 113 -5.83 11.27 -4.57
N GLY A 114 -6.58 11.38 -3.47
CA GLY A 114 -7.96 10.91 -3.34
C GLY A 114 -8.11 9.39 -3.20
N SER A 115 -7.03 8.61 -3.19
CA SER A 115 -7.06 7.17 -2.94
C SER A 115 -7.53 6.86 -1.51
N LEU A 116 -7.06 7.62 -0.53
CA LEU A 116 -7.45 7.49 0.88
C LEU A 116 -8.90 7.94 1.11
N ALA A 117 -9.30 9.09 0.55
CA ALA A 117 -10.68 9.58 0.62
C ALA A 117 -11.67 8.54 0.04
N ARG A 118 -11.35 7.95 -1.12
CA ARG A 118 -12.16 6.90 -1.73
C ARG A 118 -12.20 5.63 -0.87
N ALA A 119 -11.07 5.21 -0.30
CA ALA A 119 -11.02 4.06 0.58
C ALA A 119 -11.91 4.27 1.83
N ALA A 120 -11.88 5.47 2.41
CA ALA A 120 -12.71 5.84 3.54
C ALA A 120 -14.21 5.83 3.21
N ALA A 121 -14.61 6.50 2.13
CA ALA A 121 -16.01 6.55 1.69
C ALA A 121 -16.56 5.15 1.36
N GLN A 122 -15.73 4.26 0.81
CA GLN A 122 -16.10 2.85 0.56
C GLN A 122 -16.38 2.05 1.83
N ARG A 123 -15.88 2.49 2.99
CA ARG A 123 -16.13 1.88 4.30
C ARG A 123 -17.18 2.64 5.12
N GLY A 124 -17.87 3.60 4.49
CA GLY A 124 -18.86 4.47 5.12
C GLY A 124 -18.28 5.40 6.18
N ALA A 125 -16.98 5.70 6.11
CA ALA A 125 -16.37 6.74 6.92
C ALA A 125 -16.55 8.11 6.25
N VAL A 126 -16.91 9.11 7.04
CA VAL A 126 -16.96 10.53 6.62
C VAL A 126 -15.59 11.20 6.68
N MET A 127 -14.68 10.66 7.47
CA MET A 127 -13.35 11.23 7.70
C MET A 127 -12.30 10.13 7.78
N ALA A 128 -11.14 10.41 7.20
CA ALA A 128 -9.92 9.64 7.38
C ALA A 128 -8.83 10.53 7.99
N VAL A 129 -8.27 10.09 9.11
CA VAL A 129 -7.10 10.76 9.71
C VAL A 129 -5.89 9.86 9.53
N TRP A 130 -4.86 10.36 8.85
CA TRP A 130 -3.65 9.59 8.57
C TRP A 130 -2.44 10.18 9.29
N SER A 131 -1.45 9.33 9.51
CA SER A 131 -0.16 9.69 10.07
C SER A 131 0.93 8.82 9.45
N SER A 132 2.17 9.31 9.44
CA SER A 132 3.30 8.55 8.94
C SER A 132 4.56 8.81 9.75
N ARG A 133 5.46 7.83 9.82
CA ARG A 133 6.80 8.01 10.37
C ARG A 133 7.87 7.36 9.50
N PHE A 134 9.07 7.91 9.57
CA PHE A 134 10.24 7.29 8.97
C PHE A 134 10.72 6.11 9.82
N LEU A 135 10.97 4.96 9.20
CA LEU A 135 11.49 3.76 9.86
C LEU A 135 13.00 3.56 9.65
N GLY A 136 13.59 4.26 8.69
CA GLY A 136 14.98 4.08 8.30
C GLY A 136 15.12 3.77 6.81
N ARG A 137 16.28 3.22 6.44
CA ARG A 137 16.56 2.76 5.08
C ARG A 137 16.48 1.24 5.01
N THR A 138 15.92 0.73 3.92
CA THR A 138 15.82 -0.70 3.64
C THR A 138 16.24 -1.00 2.21
N GLU A 139 16.59 -2.26 1.94
CA GLU A 139 16.90 -2.71 0.58
C GLU A 139 15.62 -2.95 -0.22
N ARG A 140 15.52 -2.32 -1.38
CA ARG A 140 14.48 -2.57 -2.38
C ARG A 140 15.12 -3.12 -3.64
N LEU A 141 14.53 -4.16 -4.21
CA LEU A 141 14.89 -4.63 -5.55
C LEU A 141 14.18 -3.75 -6.58
N VAL A 142 14.96 -3.08 -7.41
CA VAL A 142 14.48 -2.33 -8.57
C VAL A 142 14.98 -3.02 -9.83
N SER A 143 14.17 -3.02 -10.87
CA SER A 143 14.54 -3.57 -12.15
C SER A 143 15.20 -2.49 -13.00
N GLU A 144 16.50 -2.61 -13.25
CA GLU A 144 17.25 -1.66 -14.05
C GLU A 144 17.45 -2.19 -15.48
N PRO A 145 17.24 -1.35 -16.51
CA PRO A 145 17.51 -1.74 -17.88
C PRO A 145 19.02 -1.75 -18.14
N VAL A 146 19.51 -2.90 -18.62
CA VAL A 146 20.88 -3.05 -19.12
C VAL A 146 20.80 -3.28 -20.63
N HIS A 147 21.45 -2.40 -21.38
CA HIS A 147 21.51 -2.48 -22.83
C HIS A 147 22.78 -3.24 -23.27
N SER A 148 22.61 -4.32 -24.02
CA SER A 148 23.70 -5.00 -24.70
C SER A 148 23.64 -4.73 -26.20
N TYR A 149 24.81 -4.43 -26.77
CA TYR A 149 24.98 -4.17 -28.18
C TYR A 149 25.76 -5.33 -28.80
N THR A 150 25.13 -6.03 -29.74
CA THR A 150 25.77 -7.13 -30.49
C THR A 150 25.86 -6.74 -31.95
N SER A 151 27.06 -6.80 -32.52
CA SER A 151 27.25 -6.67 -33.97
C SER A 151 27.93 -7.92 -34.50
N GLY A 152 27.55 -8.33 -35.70
CA GLY A 152 28.01 -9.57 -36.28
C GLY A 152 27.98 -9.54 -37.79
N THR A 153 28.69 -10.49 -38.40
CA THR A 153 28.72 -10.67 -39.84
C THR A 153 28.31 -12.10 -40.17
N LEU A 154 27.20 -12.26 -40.87
CA LEU A 154 26.71 -13.53 -41.36
C LEU A 154 27.15 -13.71 -42.81
N SER A 155 27.92 -14.75 -43.08
CA SER A 155 28.21 -15.21 -44.45
C SER A 155 27.25 -16.34 -44.80
N ARG A 156 26.41 -16.15 -45.83
CA ARG A 156 25.57 -17.22 -46.39
C ARG A 156 25.87 -17.43 -47.87
N ARG A 157 25.77 -18.67 -48.33
CA ARG A 157 25.76 -18.99 -49.77
C ARG A 157 24.34 -18.85 -50.28
N ASP A 158 24.13 -18.08 -51.34
CA ASP A 158 22.83 -18.03 -52.01
C ASP A 158 22.61 -19.29 -52.88
N ARG A 159 21.41 -19.42 -53.46
CA ARG A 159 21.01 -20.58 -54.28
C ARG A 159 21.89 -20.71 -55.55
N ASP A 160 22.56 -19.64 -55.96
CA ASP A 160 23.47 -19.58 -57.11
C ASP A 160 24.95 -19.84 -56.71
N GLY A 161 25.21 -20.16 -55.45
CA GLY A 161 26.55 -20.48 -54.93
C GLY A 161 27.43 -19.25 -54.64
N LYS A 162 26.92 -18.02 -54.81
CA LYS A 162 27.66 -16.80 -54.45
C LYS A 162 27.63 -16.60 -52.94
N ARG A 163 28.77 -16.21 -52.38
CA ARG A 163 28.88 -15.85 -50.96
C ARG A 163 28.34 -14.45 -50.77
N ARG A 164 27.30 -14.31 -49.95
CA ARG A 164 26.75 -13.03 -49.50
C ARG A 164 27.16 -12.81 -48.05
N THR A 165 27.64 -11.61 -47.77
CA THR A 165 28.03 -11.18 -46.43
C THR A 165 27.03 -10.11 -46.00
N GLU A 166 26.41 -10.32 -44.85
CA GLU A 166 25.44 -9.39 -44.26
C GLU A 166 25.92 -9.02 -42.87
N THR A 167 26.05 -7.73 -42.61
CA THR A 167 26.41 -7.21 -41.30
C THR A 167 25.13 -6.82 -40.59
N TYR A 168 25.00 -7.21 -39.33
CA TYR A 168 23.87 -6.82 -38.49
C TYR A 168 24.35 -6.17 -37.20
N SER A 169 23.48 -5.35 -36.64
CA SER A 169 23.61 -4.75 -35.31
C SER A 169 22.30 -4.92 -34.59
N GLU A 170 22.35 -5.44 -33.37
CA GLU A 170 21.20 -5.69 -32.53
C GLU A 170 21.44 -5.04 -31.16
N THR A 171 20.40 -4.39 -30.64
CA THR A 171 20.39 -3.83 -29.29
C THR A 171 19.35 -4.58 -28.48
N THR A 172 19.79 -5.25 -27.43
CA THR A 172 18.91 -6.00 -26.53
C THR A 172 18.85 -5.31 -25.19
N THR A 173 17.64 -5.06 -24.69
CA THR A 173 17.44 -4.52 -23.34
C THR A 173 17.06 -5.66 -22.41
N THR A 174 17.91 -5.95 -21.42
CA THR A 174 17.65 -6.93 -20.37
C THR A 174 17.40 -6.21 -19.06
N TYR A 175 16.34 -6.56 -18.37
CA TYR A 175 15.99 -6.01 -17.07
C TYR A 175 16.61 -6.85 -15.96
N VAL A 176 17.54 -6.27 -15.20
CA VAL A 176 18.24 -6.98 -14.11
C VAL A 176 17.79 -6.45 -12.75
N PRO A 177 17.61 -7.32 -11.74
CA PRO A 177 17.30 -6.88 -10.39
C PRO A 177 18.53 -6.28 -9.72
N VAL A 178 18.42 -5.04 -9.27
CA VAL A 178 19.47 -4.32 -8.53
C VAL A 178 18.94 -3.97 -7.14
N LYS A 179 19.78 -4.16 -6.12
CA LYS A 179 19.49 -3.73 -4.76
C LYS A 179 19.77 -2.24 -4.64
N VAL A 180 18.74 -1.47 -4.32
CA VAL A 180 18.87 -0.04 -4.02
C VAL A 180 18.41 0.23 -2.59
N GLN A 181 19.07 1.17 -1.93
CA GLN A 181 18.62 1.66 -0.62
C GLN A 181 17.43 2.59 -0.83
N ALA A 182 16.33 2.36 -0.13
CA ALA A 182 15.15 3.19 -0.18
C ALA A 182 14.69 3.56 1.24
N ASP A 183 14.19 4.78 1.39
CA ASP A 183 13.62 5.26 2.64
C ASP A 183 12.29 4.53 2.91
N GLU A 184 12.21 3.83 4.03
CA GLU A 184 11.00 3.13 4.46
C GLU A 184 10.19 4.00 5.42
N ARG A 185 8.89 4.10 5.14
CA ARG A 185 7.93 4.83 5.98
C ARG A 185 6.80 3.92 6.40
N GLU A 186 6.40 4.04 7.65
CA GLU A 186 5.15 3.45 8.14
C GLU A 186 4.02 4.45 7.93
N TYR A 187 2.90 3.97 7.43
CA TYR A 187 1.67 4.71 7.28
C TYR A 187 0.58 4.07 8.14
N ILE A 188 -0.22 4.92 8.80
CA ILE A 188 -1.45 4.51 9.45
C ILE A 188 -2.56 5.47 9.08
N ALA A 189 -3.76 4.96 8.82
CA ALA A 189 -4.97 5.74 8.66
C ALA A 189 -6.09 5.18 9.53
N PHE A 190 -6.84 6.07 10.17
CA PHE A 190 -8.05 5.75 10.93
C PHE A 190 -9.27 6.25 10.16
N PHE A 191 -10.26 5.38 10.04
CA PHE A 191 -11.52 5.66 9.34
C PHE A 191 -12.61 5.93 10.36
N LEU A 192 -13.23 7.09 10.27
CA LEU A 192 -14.16 7.62 11.28
C LEU A 192 -15.55 7.78 10.68
N ALA A 193 -16.55 7.25 11.37
CA ALA A 193 -17.96 7.45 11.06
C ALA A 193 -18.60 8.33 12.14
N PRO A 194 -19.61 9.13 11.78
CA PRO A 194 -20.40 9.85 12.77
C PRO A 194 -21.14 8.85 13.66
N ARG A 195 -21.38 9.25 14.91
CA ARG A 195 -22.20 8.48 15.84
C ARG A 195 -23.69 8.61 15.59
#